data_AF-A0A7V5XHY4-F1
#
_entry.id   AF-A0A7V5XHY4-F1
#
_cell.length_a   1.000
_cell.length_b   1.000
_cell.length_c   1.000
_cell.angle_alpha   90.00
_cell.angle_beta   90.00
_cell.angle_gamma   90.00
#
_symmetry.space_group_name_H-M   'P 1'
#
loop_
_entity.id
_entity.type
_entity.pdbx_description
1 polymer ?
#
loop_
_entity_poly.entity_id
_entity_poly.type
_entity_poly.pdbx_seq_one_letter_code
_entity_poly.pdbx_strand_id
1 'polypeptide(L)'
;MIKKFLFLMIFLVVLLLEDIYAKEAGAEERFKSSIAKLQLPFIENKGQVHEDVAYYAKTFGGTVFVTKDGKIVYSIPEGKEVEEVKDKRGLKGAKEVKEERAFLKGVALYESFVGGVIKEVRGEETSQTKVSYFKGNDPSKWVSGLSTYGFVSLGEVYEGIEVRLRAYGKNVEKLFYVKPGASPSAIKVKIEGGKIKVNEKGELEVETKLGVLRFTKPIAYQEIEGKKVEVEVTYKVIK
;
A
#
# COMPACT_ATOMS: atom_id res chain seq x y z
N MET A 1 -7.23 -29.89 -31.93
CA MET A 1 -7.00 -29.80 -30.47
C MET A 1 -6.34 -28.46 -30.16
N ILE A 2 -7.14 -27.45 -29.80
CA ILE A 2 -6.62 -26.13 -29.45
C ILE A 2 -6.30 -26.14 -27.95
N LYS A 3 -5.00 -26.12 -27.62
CA LYS A 3 -4.52 -25.91 -26.25
C LYS A 3 -4.90 -24.48 -25.84
N LYS A 4 -5.95 -24.32 -25.04
CA LYS A 4 -6.36 -23.03 -24.46
C LYS A 4 -5.31 -22.62 -23.41
N PHE A 5 -4.48 -21.65 -23.77
CA PHE A 5 -3.36 -21.16 -22.98
C PHE A 5 -3.75 -19.94 -22.15
N LEU A 6 -3.25 -19.93 -20.91
CA LEU A 6 -2.92 -18.77 -20.08
C LEU A 6 -4.09 -17.90 -19.58
N PHE A 7 -4.41 -18.06 -18.29
CA PHE A 7 -5.36 -17.25 -17.57
C PHE A 7 -4.65 -16.68 -16.35
N LEU A 8 -4.52 -15.35 -16.34
CA LEU A 8 -3.87 -14.57 -15.29
C LEU A 8 -4.98 -13.85 -14.52
N MET A 9 -5.32 -14.33 -13.32
CA MET A 9 -6.33 -13.67 -12.49
C MET A 9 -5.64 -12.63 -11.62
N ILE A 10 -5.91 -11.33 -11.86
CA ILE A 10 -5.37 -10.21 -11.11
C ILE A 10 -6.37 -9.77 -10.05
N PHE A 11 -6.01 -9.90 -8.78
CA PHE A 11 -6.77 -9.29 -7.70
C PHE A 11 -6.29 -7.87 -7.43
N LEU A 12 -7.18 -6.89 -7.41
CA LEU A 12 -6.87 -5.52 -6.99
C LEU A 12 -7.56 -5.23 -5.66
N VAL A 13 -6.75 -4.94 -4.64
CA VAL A 13 -7.21 -4.42 -3.34
C VAL A 13 -6.74 -2.98 -3.23
N VAL A 14 -7.65 -2.02 -3.47
CA VAL A 14 -7.42 -0.60 -3.19
C VAL A 14 -7.74 -0.39 -1.70
N LEU A 15 -7.09 0.53 -1.00
CA LEU A 15 -7.60 1.03 0.29
C LEU A 15 -8.29 2.35 -0.02
N LEU A 16 -9.53 2.60 0.39
CA LEU A 16 -10.14 3.92 0.25
C LEU A 16 -10.50 4.43 1.64
N LEU A 17 -9.71 5.38 2.14
CA LEU A 17 -10.15 6.26 3.22
C LEU A 17 -11.09 7.28 2.59
N GLU A 18 -12.39 7.03 2.66
CA GLU A 18 -13.40 8.03 2.27
C GLU A 18 -13.46 9.13 3.35
N ASP A 19 -13.04 10.34 2.98
CA ASP A 19 -13.42 11.57 3.68
C ASP A 19 -14.88 11.86 3.32
N ILE A 20 -15.80 11.66 4.26
CA ILE A 20 -17.20 12.10 4.15
C ILE A 20 -17.20 13.63 4.17
N TYR A 21 -17.22 14.29 3.02
CA TYR A 21 -17.81 15.62 2.85
C TYR A 21 -18.13 15.84 1.37
N ALA A 22 -19.43 15.84 1.04
CA ALA A 22 -19.94 16.22 -0.27
C ALA A 22 -20.36 17.69 -0.26
N LYS A 23 -19.62 18.55 -0.98
CA LYS A 23 -20.13 19.65 -1.86
C LYS A 23 -18.98 20.54 -2.34
N GLU A 24 -18.52 20.30 -3.57
CA GLU A 24 -18.16 21.27 -4.63
C GLU A 24 -17.46 20.50 -5.78
N ALA A 25 -18.27 20.01 -6.72
CA ALA A 25 -17.81 19.13 -7.79
C ALA A 25 -17.11 19.93 -8.90
N GLY A 26 -15.89 19.53 -9.26
CA GLY A 26 -15.17 20.07 -10.42
C GLY A 26 -13.65 19.95 -10.32
N ALA A 27 -13.01 20.86 -9.58
CA ALA A 27 -11.55 20.93 -9.49
C ALA A 27 -10.98 20.05 -8.37
N GLU A 28 -11.61 20.06 -7.19
CA GLU A 28 -11.17 19.28 -6.03
C GLU A 28 -11.30 17.78 -6.28
N GLU A 29 -12.37 17.35 -6.95
CA GLU A 29 -12.60 15.95 -7.30
C GLU A 29 -11.60 15.44 -8.35
N ARG A 30 -11.30 16.25 -9.38
CA ARG A 30 -10.24 15.95 -10.35
C ARG A 30 -8.86 15.89 -9.71
N PHE A 31 -8.59 16.80 -8.77
CA PHE A 31 -7.35 16.81 -8.00
C PHE A 31 -7.24 15.57 -7.11
N LYS A 32 -8.28 15.24 -6.33
CA LYS A 32 -8.36 14.01 -5.52
C LYS A 32 -8.19 12.76 -6.38
N SER A 33 -8.84 12.69 -7.54
CA SER A 33 -8.69 11.59 -8.50
C SER A 33 -7.26 11.48 -9.04
N SER A 34 -6.62 12.61 -9.34
CA SER A 34 -5.24 12.64 -9.84
C SER A 34 -4.24 12.19 -8.77
N ILE A 35 -4.42 12.63 -7.53
CA ILE A 35 -3.61 12.21 -6.38
C ILE A 35 -3.80 10.72 -6.07
N ALA A 36 -5.03 10.20 -6.17
CA ALA A 36 -5.31 8.78 -5.96
C ALA A 36 -4.62 7.87 -7.00
N LYS A 37 -4.42 8.38 -8.23
CA LYS A 37 -3.75 7.66 -9.33
C LYS A 37 -2.24 7.88 -9.37
N LEU A 38 -1.70 8.78 -8.56
CA LEU A 38 -0.27 9.08 -8.57
C LEU A 38 0.51 7.85 -8.07
N GLN A 39 1.29 7.25 -8.96
CA GLN A 39 2.17 6.16 -8.59
C GLN A 39 3.33 6.69 -7.75
N LEU A 40 3.54 6.07 -6.60
CA LEU A 40 4.65 6.38 -5.70
C LEU A 40 5.62 5.21 -5.76
N PRO A 41 6.91 5.43 -6.07
CA PRO A 41 7.82 4.32 -6.23
C PRO A 41 8.25 3.77 -4.86
N PHE A 42 8.52 2.46 -4.82
CA PHE A 42 9.18 1.84 -3.67
C PHE A 42 10.66 2.20 -3.66
N ILE A 43 11.18 2.55 -2.48
CA ILE A 43 12.57 2.87 -2.23
C ILE A 43 13.23 1.63 -1.63
N GLU A 44 14.37 1.22 -2.19
CA GLU A 44 15.18 0.16 -1.60
C GLU A 44 15.78 0.60 -0.27
N ASN A 45 15.68 -0.26 0.75
CA ASN A 45 16.34 -0.02 2.02
C ASN A 45 17.83 -0.37 1.93
N LYS A 46 18.69 0.65 2.02
CA LYS A 46 20.14 0.52 2.19
C LYS A 46 20.60 1.05 3.57
N GLY A 47 19.73 0.95 4.59
CA GLY A 47 20.02 1.37 5.97
C GLY A 47 19.34 2.69 6.38
N GLN A 48 18.38 3.19 5.60
CA GLN A 48 17.62 4.40 5.98
C GLN A 48 16.62 4.09 7.11
N VAL A 49 16.07 2.87 7.09
CA VAL A 49 15.06 2.37 8.04
C VAL A 49 15.50 1.02 8.62
N HIS A 50 14.66 0.41 9.47
CA HIS A 50 14.97 -0.85 10.17
C HIS A 50 15.52 -1.93 9.24
N GLU A 51 16.48 -2.73 9.71
CA GLU A 51 17.25 -3.67 8.88
C GLU A 51 16.41 -4.81 8.27
N ASP A 52 15.29 -5.16 8.89
CA ASP A 52 14.35 -6.17 8.37
C ASP A 52 13.56 -5.69 7.15
N VAL A 53 13.53 -4.38 6.89
CA VAL A 53 12.84 -3.82 5.72
C VAL A 53 13.68 -4.03 4.47
N ALA A 54 13.08 -4.57 3.41
CA ALA A 54 13.69 -4.65 2.09
C ALA A 54 13.37 -3.41 1.25
N TYR A 55 12.09 -3.01 1.23
CA TYR A 55 11.59 -1.87 0.46
C TYR A 55 10.55 -1.09 1.25
N TYR A 56 10.38 0.20 0.96
CA TYR A 56 9.31 1.00 1.54
C TYR A 56 8.80 2.08 0.59
N ALA A 57 7.53 2.45 0.71
CA ALA A 57 6.92 3.54 -0.04
C ALA A 57 6.32 4.56 0.94
N LYS A 58 6.63 5.85 0.72
CA LYS A 58 6.00 6.95 1.45
C LYS A 58 4.72 7.35 0.72
N THR A 59 3.57 6.85 1.18
CA THR A 59 2.26 7.20 0.62
C THR A 59 1.72 8.47 1.28
N PHE A 60 0.65 9.04 0.72
CA PHE A 60 -0.05 10.17 1.36
C PHE A 60 -0.83 9.76 2.62
N GLY A 61 -0.99 8.46 2.89
CA GLY A 61 -1.71 7.93 4.05
C GLY A 61 -0.80 7.42 5.17
N GLY A 62 0.51 7.37 4.95
CA GLY A 62 1.47 6.76 5.85
C GLY A 62 2.65 6.17 5.10
N THR A 63 3.48 5.40 5.80
CA THR A 63 4.56 4.65 5.14
C THR A 63 4.21 3.17 5.10
N VAL A 64 4.35 2.56 3.93
CA VAL A 64 4.23 1.10 3.77
C VAL A 64 5.63 0.52 3.68
N PHE A 65 5.92 -0.47 4.52
CA PHE A 65 7.17 -1.21 4.53
C PHE A 65 6.92 -2.64 4.06
N VAL A 66 7.85 -3.17 3.27
CA VAL A 66 7.90 -4.57 2.87
C VAL A 66 9.19 -5.15 3.46
N THR A 67 9.02 -6.12 4.33
CA THR A 67 10.12 -6.80 5.03
C THR A 67 10.80 -7.82 4.13
N LYS A 68 12.03 -8.24 4.48
CA LYS A 68 12.80 -9.25 3.75
C LYS A 68 12.12 -10.62 3.72
N ASP A 69 11.31 -10.94 4.74
CA ASP A 69 10.45 -12.14 4.79
C ASP A 69 9.05 -11.91 4.17
N GLY A 70 8.80 -10.73 3.62
CA GLY A 70 7.62 -10.42 2.81
C GLY A 70 6.36 -10.03 3.59
N LYS A 71 6.45 -9.76 4.90
CA LYS A 71 5.39 -9.05 5.63
C LYS A 71 5.25 -7.62 5.14
N ILE A 72 4.01 -7.15 5.07
CA ILE A 72 3.68 -5.77 4.71
C ILE A 72 3.27 -5.04 6.00
N VAL A 73 3.87 -3.89 6.27
CA VAL A 73 3.61 -3.09 7.47
C VAL A 73 3.14 -1.71 7.05
N TYR A 74 1.94 -1.32 7.49
CA TYR A 74 1.37 0.00 7.28
C TYR A 74 1.57 0.82 8.54
N SER A 75 2.44 1.84 8.49
CA SER A 75 2.62 2.80 9.57
C SER A 75 1.81 4.05 9.28
N ILE A 76 0.68 4.18 9.96
CA ILE A 76 -0.29 5.25 9.75
C ILE A 76 -0.19 6.22 10.93
N PRO A 77 0.26 7.48 10.70
CA PRO A 77 0.31 8.48 11.76
C PRO A 77 -1.11 8.89 12.17
N GLU A 78 -1.30 9.21 13.45
CA GLU A 78 -2.47 9.97 13.90
C GLU A 78 -2.43 11.33 13.18
N GLY A 79 -3.45 11.59 12.37
CA GLY A 79 -3.61 12.90 11.77
C GLY A 79 -3.79 13.91 12.88
N LYS A 80 -2.96 14.97 12.90
CA LYS A 80 -3.39 16.18 13.60
C LYS A 80 -4.54 16.74 12.78
N GLU A 81 -5.72 16.91 13.39
CA GLU A 81 -6.64 17.93 12.90
C GLU A 81 -5.80 19.20 12.79
N VAL A 82 -5.63 19.70 11.56
CA VAL A 82 -5.07 21.02 11.37
C VAL A 82 -6.18 21.94 11.82
N GLU A 83 -6.23 22.27 13.12
CA GLU A 83 -7.04 23.40 13.57
C GLU A 83 -6.62 24.59 12.71
N GLU A 84 -7.57 25.14 11.94
CA GLU A 84 -7.39 26.45 11.32
C GLU A 84 -7.18 27.45 12.45
N VAL A 85 -5.91 27.70 12.78
CA VAL A 85 -5.55 28.83 13.62
C VAL A 85 -5.78 30.08 12.77
N LYS A 86 -6.99 30.64 12.85
CA LYS A 86 -7.26 32.02 12.45
C LYS A 86 -6.39 32.92 13.33
N ASP A 87 -5.22 33.30 12.83
CA ASP A 87 -4.46 34.38 13.42
C ASP A 87 -5.29 35.66 13.35
N LYS A 88 -5.49 36.32 14.50
CA LYS A 88 -6.20 37.60 14.61
C LYS A 88 -5.43 38.77 13.95
N ARG A 89 -4.34 38.54 13.22
CA ARG A 89 -3.48 39.59 12.64
C ARG A 89 -3.04 39.40 11.18
N GLY A 90 -3.54 38.39 10.46
CA GLY A 90 -3.46 38.35 8.99
C GLY A 90 -2.05 38.41 8.35
N LEU A 91 -1.00 37.96 9.04
CA LEU A 91 0.37 37.95 8.50
C LEU A 91 0.91 36.52 8.35
N LYS A 92 1.25 36.13 7.11
CA LYS A 92 1.94 34.87 6.79
C LYS A 92 3.42 34.97 7.19
N GLY A 93 3.74 34.62 8.43
CA GLY A 93 5.10 34.43 8.92
C GLY A 93 5.36 32.96 9.24
N ALA A 94 6.45 32.40 8.70
CA ALA A 94 6.90 31.04 8.96
C ALA A 94 6.98 30.77 10.46
N LYS A 95 6.20 29.80 10.96
CA LYS A 95 6.39 29.26 12.30
C LYS A 95 7.54 28.27 12.27
N GLU A 96 8.54 28.49 13.11
CA GLU A 96 9.45 27.43 13.55
C GLU A 96 8.61 26.28 14.09
N VAL A 97 8.58 25.17 13.35
CA VAL A 97 8.08 23.91 13.88
C VAL A 97 9.16 23.43 14.84
N LYS A 98 8.97 23.70 16.14
CA LYS A 98 9.78 23.04 17.17
C LYS A 98 9.67 21.53 16.93
N GLU A 99 10.76 20.92 16.49
CA GLU A 99 10.99 19.48 16.44
C GLU A 99 11.04 18.91 17.87
N GLU A 100 10.00 19.11 18.67
CA GLU A 100 9.73 18.15 19.71
C GLU A 100 9.22 16.90 19.00
N ARG A 101 10.02 15.84 19.07
CA ARG A 101 9.63 14.46 18.80
C ARG A 101 8.43 14.10 19.67
N ALA A 102 7.26 14.61 19.31
CA ALA A 102 6.02 13.92 19.61
C ALA A 102 6.23 12.55 18.99
N PHE A 103 6.39 11.53 19.84
CA PHE A 103 6.07 10.17 19.45
C PHE A 103 4.75 10.28 18.69
N LEU A 104 4.82 10.17 17.36
CA LEU A 104 3.62 10.24 16.55
C LEU A 104 2.79 9.05 17.05
N LYS A 105 1.76 9.35 17.84
CA LYS A 105 0.68 8.41 18.10
C LYS A 105 0.23 7.96 16.72
N GLY A 106 0.06 6.66 16.55
CA GLY A 106 -0.14 6.06 15.24
C GLY A 106 -0.58 4.62 15.42
N VAL A 107 -1.06 4.02 14.34
CA VAL A 107 -1.37 2.59 14.29
C VAL A 107 -0.46 1.92 13.27
N ALA A 108 -0.05 0.70 13.62
CA ALA A 108 0.63 -0.19 12.71
C ALA A 108 -0.33 -1.33 12.36
N LEU A 109 -0.57 -1.56 11.07
CA LEU A 109 -1.18 -2.79 10.58
C LEU A 109 -0.10 -3.69 9.98
N TYR A 110 -0.24 -4.98 10.20
CA TYR A 110 0.67 -5.99 9.66
C TYR A 110 -0.12 -6.97 8.81
N GLU A 111 0.37 -7.26 7.60
CA GLU A 111 -0.15 -8.31 6.74
C GLU A 111 0.91 -9.39 6.54
N SER A 112 0.48 -10.65 6.61
CA SER A 112 1.30 -11.83 6.29
C SER A 112 0.49 -12.88 5.52
N PHE A 113 1.16 -13.64 4.67
CA PHE A 113 0.55 -14.63 3.77
C PHE A 113 0.55 -16.01 4.44
N VAL A 114 -0.62 -16.46 4.90
CA VAL A 114 -0.77 -17.70 5.70
C VAL A 114 -0.63 -18.92 4.79
N GLY A 115 0.36 -19.78 5.08
CA GLY A 115 0.65 -20.96 4.27
C GLY A 115 1.38 -20.64 2.95
N GLY A 116 1.70 -19.36 2.71
CA GLY A 116 2.56 -18.95 1.61
C GLY A 116 4.04 -19.01 2.00
N VAL A 117 4.91 -19.20 1.01
CA VAL A 117 6.37 -19.20 1.17
C VAL A 117 6.97 -18.13 0.29
N ILE A 118 7.61 -17.14 0.90
CA ILE A 118 8.30 -16.05 0.21
C ILE A 118 9.79 -16.35 0.23
N LYS A 119 10.35 -16.66 -0.94
CA LYS A 119 11.79 -16.98 -1.07
C LYS A 119 12.65 -15.72 -1.17
N GLU A 120 12.13 -14.70 -1.85
CA GLU A 120 12.86 -13.46 -2.08
C GLU A 120 11.90 -12.30 -2.37
N VAL A 121 12.24 -11.13 -1.85
CA VAL A 121 11.54 -9.87 -2.15
C VAL A 121 12.42 -9.03 -3.06
N ARG A 122 11.90 -8.63 -4.22
CA ARG A 122 12.66 -7.90 -5.25
C ARG A 122 11.92 -6.66 -5.74
N GLY A 123 12.64 -5.57 -5.96
CA GLY A 123 12.14 -4.42 -6.70
C GLY A 123 12.06 -4.72 -8.20
N GLU A 124 10.95 -4.36 -8.83
CA GLU A 124 10.71 -4.52 -10.26
C GLU A 124 10.36 -3.16 -10.90
N GLU A 125 10.64 -3.04 -12.20
CA GLU A 125 10.44 -1.80 -12.97
C GLU A 125 11.15 -0.60 -12.32
N THR A 126 12.49 -0.59 -12.39
CA THR A 126 13.28 0.54 -11.89
C THR A 126 12.76 1.87 -12.47
N SER A 127 12.40 2.79 -11.58
CA SER A 127 11.92 4.11 -11.92
C SER A 127 13.07 5.05 -12.25
N GLN A 128 12.79 6.07 -13.07
CA GLN A 128 13.70 7.19 -13.30
C GLN A 128 13.92 8.03 -12.04
N THR A 129 13.00 7.94 -11.07
CA THR A 129 13.12 8.66 -9.80
C THR A 129 14.25 8.07 -8.97
N LYS A 130 15.13 8.94 -8.47
CA LYS A 130 16.19 8.60 -7.52
C LYS A 130 15.94 9.29 -6.19
N VAL A 131 16.30 8.62 -5.10
CA VAL A 131 16.15 9.16 -3.75
C VAL A 131 17.52 9.26 -3.07
N SER A 132 17.75 10.37 -2.39
CA SER A 132 18.94 10.57 -1.56
C SER A 132 18.50 10.85 -0.12
N TYR A 133 19.22 10.26 0.83
CA TYR A 133 18.95 10.33 2.25
C TYR A 133 20.20 10.82 2.99
N PHE A 134 20.10 12.00 3.60
CA PHE A 134 21.19 12.67 4.29
C PHE A 134 20.84 12.75 5.79
N LYS A 135 21.19 11.71 6.56
CA LYS A 135 20.80 11.61 7.97
C LYS A 135 21.83 12.28 8.89
N GLY A 136 21.46 13.44 9.45
CA GLY A 136 22.33 14.18 10.36
C GLY A 136 23.62 14.68 9.67
N ASN A 137 24.59 15.06 10.48
CA ASN A 137 25.81 15.74 10.02
C ASN A 137 26.98 14.79 9.72
N ASP A 138 26.73 13.49 9.65
CA ASP A 138 27.75 12.47 9.39
C ASP A 138 27.64 11.96 7.94
N PRO A 139 28.55 12.37 7.02
CA PRO A 139 28.49 11.97 5.62
C PRO A 139 28.60 10.47 5.39
N SER A 140 29.18 9.71 6.32
CA SER A 140 29.25 8.24 6.21
C SER A 140 27.86 7.59 6.33
N LYS A 141 26.89 8.30 6.88
CA LYS A 141 25.48 7.89 6.99
C LYS A 141 24.61 8.39 5.84
N TRP A 142 25.20 9.11 4.88
CA TRP A 142 24.49 9.61 3.72
C TRP A 142 24.45 8.55 2.64
N VAL A 143 23.28 8.41 2.02
CA VAL A 143 23.06 7.49 0.91
C VAL A 143 22.43 8.26 -0.22
N SER A 144 23.10 8.36 -1.37
CA SER A 144 22.61 9.12 -2.52
C SER A 144 22.25 8.21 -3.70
N GLY A 145 21.35 8.69 -4.56
CA GLY A 145 21.08 8.04 -5.83
C GLY A 145 20.44 6.65 -5.73
N LEU A 146 19.70 6.37 -4.64
CA LEU A 146 18.99 5.12 -4.46
C LEU A 146 18.04 4.87 -5.61
N SER A 147 18.08 3.64 -6.12
CA SER A 147 17.09 3.14 -7.06
C SER A 147 15.72 3.09 -6.39
N THR A 148 14.71 3.44 -7.17
CA THR A 148 13.32 3.26 -6.78
C THR A 148 12.62 2.41 -7.83
N TYR A 149 11.51 1.79 -7.46
CA TYR A 149 10.89 0.71 -8.22
C TYR A 149 9.38 0.94 -8.35
N GLY A 150 8.84 0.66 -9.52
CA GLY A 150 7.40 0.73 -9.76
C GLY A 150 6.64 -0.34 -9.00
N PHE A 151 7.27 -1.50 -8.78
CA PHE A 151 6.70 -2.66 -8.09
C PHE A 151 7.68 -3.26 -7.08
N VAL A 152 7.13 -3.97 -6.10
CA VAL A 152 7.85 -4.94 -5.28
C VAL A 152 7.22 -6.31 -5.47
N SER A 153 8.01 -7.27 -5.94
CA SER A 153 7.61 -8.65 -6.16
C SER A 153 7.94 -9.50 -4.94
N LEU A 154 6.97 -10.29 -4.48
CA LEU A 154 7.14 -11.30 -3.45
C LEU A 154 7.37 -12.70 -4.06
N GLY A 155 7.45 -12.78 -5.39
CA GLY A 155 7.56 -14.03 -6.13
C GLY A 155 6.28 -14.87 -6.09
N GLU A 156 6.44 -16.17 -6.33
CA GLU A 156 5.37 -17.17 -6.21
C GLU A 156 5.14 -17.52 -4.73
N VAL A 157 4.15 -16.86 -4.12
CA VAL A 157 3.86 -16.96 -2.69
C VAL A 157 3.08 -18.24 -2.36
N TYR A 158 2.19 -18.65 -3.26
CA TYR A 158 1.49 -19.94 -3.21
C TYR A 158 1.75 -20.70 -4.50
N GLU A 159 1.57 -22.01 -4.52
CA GLU A 159 1.73 -22.81 -5.73
C GLU A 159 0.90 -22.24 -6.90
N GLY A 160 1.61 -21.75 -7.92
CA GLY A 160 1.03 -21.11 -9.09
C GLY A 160 0.40 -19.73 -8.86
N ILE A 161 0.67 -19.04 -7.75
CA ILE A 161 0.16 -17.68 -7.46
C ILE A 161 1.31 -16.74 -7.11
N GLU A 162 1.60 -15.82 -8.02
CA GLU A 162 2.61 -14.77 -7.80
C GLU A 162 1.97 -13.53 -7.14
N VAL A 163 2.73 -12.82 -6.31
CA VAL A 163 2.25 -11.59 -5.66
C VAL A 163 3.20 -10.43 -5.94
N ARG A 164 2.64 -9.30 -6.39
CA ARG A 164 3.34 -8.03 -6.55
C ARG A 164 2.60 -6.91 -5.83
N LEU A 165 3.35 -5.90 -5.44
CA LEU A 165 2.87 -4.73 -4.73
C LEU A 165 3.15 -3.49 -5.54
N ARG A 166 2.18 -2.56 -5.59
CA ARG A 166 2.33 -1.25 -6.21
C ARG A 166 1.76 -0.18 -5.31
N ALA A 167 2.49 0.91 -5.09
CA ALA A 167 2.02 2.02 -4.25
C ALA A 167 1.41 3.14 -5.11
N TYR A 168 0.27 3.67 -4.65
CA TYR A 168 -0.47 4.73 -5.32
C TYR A 168 -1.14 5.64 -4.30
N GLY A 169 -0.98 6.96 -4.45
CA GLY A 169 -1.69 7.93 -3.64
C GLY A 169 -1.53 7.66 -2.14
N LYS A 170 -2.62 7.25 -1.46
CA LYS A 170 -2.65 6.90 -0.03
C LYS A 170 -2.39 5.40 0.25
N ASN A 171 -2.19 4.57 -0.78
CA ASN A 171 -2.45 3.13 -0.73
C ASN A 171 -1.33 2.26 -1.31
N VAL A 172 -1.40 0.97 -1.02
CA VAL A 172 -0.66 -0.10 -1.73
C VAL A 172 -1.67 -1.12 -2.25
N GLU A 173 -1.60 -1.35 -3.56
CA GLU A 173 -2.31 -2.38 -4.28
C GLU A 173 -1.51 -3.69 -4.22
N LYS A 174 -2.21 -4.78 -3.90
CA LYS A 174 -1.69 -6.16 -3.91
C LYS A 174 -2.24 -6.86 -5.13
N LEU A 175 -1.37 -7.20 -6.07
CA LEU A 175 -1.68 -7.92 -7.30
C LEU A 175 -1.31 -9.37 -7.11
N PHE A 176 -2.32 -10.22 -7.05
CA PHE A 176 -2.14 -11.67 -7.09
C PHE A 176 -2.30 -12.10 -8.53
N TYR A 177 -1.37 -12.89 -9.06
CA TYR A 177 -1.35 -13.39 -10.41
C TYR A 177 -1.54 -14.91 -10.35
N VAL A 178 -2.77 -15.36 -10.54
CA VAL A 178 -3.14 -16.77 -10.44
C VAL A 178 -2.90 -17.46 -11.80
N LYS A 179 -2.02 -18.45 -11.86
CA LYS A 179 -1.75 -19.28 -13.04
C LYS A 179 -2.89 -20.29 -13.27
N PRO A 180 -3.08 -20.81 -14.49
CA PRO A 180 -4.05 -21.87 -14.76
C PRO A 180 -3.86 -23.09 -13.85
N GLY A 181 -4.95 -23.56 -13.25
CA GLY A 181 -4.95 -24.72 -12.35
C GLY A 181 -4.57 -24.42 -10.90
N ALA A 182 -4.01 -23.23 -10.61
CA ALA A 182 -3.78 -22.80 -9.24
C ALA A 182 -5.12 -22.52 -8.53
N SER A 183 -5.17 -22.78 -7.22
CA SER A 183 -6.39 -22.62 -6.42
C SER A 183 -6.44 -21.25 -5.75
N PRO A 184 -7.35 -20.33 -6.12
CA PRO A 184 -7.46 -19.01 -5.47
C PRO A 184 -7.79 -19.11 -3.98
N SER A 185 -8.41 -20.21 -3.54
CA SER A 185 -8.72 -20.46 -2.13
C SER A 185 -7.49 -20.64 -1.23
N ALA A 186 -6.30 -20.83 -1.83
CA ALA A 186 -5.03 -20.82 -1.11
C ALA A 186 -4.68 -19.43 -0.58
N ILE A 187 -5.17 -18.36 -1.21
CA ILE A 187 -4.87 -16.97 -0.82
C ILE A 187 -5.50 -16.69 0.55
N LYS A 188 -4.66 -16.63 1.57
CA LYS A 188 -5.06 -16.32 2.95
C LYS A 188 -4.12 -15.25 3.51
N VAL A 189 -4.67 -14.10 3.86
CA VAL A 189 -3.89 -13.00 4.42
C VAL A 189 -4.29 -12.81 5.88
N LYS A 190 -3.32 -12.90 6.79
CA LYS A 190 -3.50 -12.55 8.20
C LYS A 190 -3.28 -11.06 8.36
N ILE A 191 -4.22 -10.39 9.01
CA ILE A 191 -4.11 -8.98 9.39
C ILE A 191 -3.98 -8.89 10.91
N GLU A 192 -3.01 -8.12 11.37
CA GLU A 192 -2.81 -7.79 12.79
C GLU A 192 -2.80 -6.26 12.96
N GLY A 193 -3.13 -5.78 14.16
CA GLY A 193 -3.23 -4.35 14.47
C GLY A 193 -4.66 -3.79 14.51
N GLY A 194 -5.68 -4.62 14.27
CA GLY A 194 -7.08 -4.24 14.43
C GLY A 194 -8.04 -5.43 14.32
N LYS A 195 -9.32 -5.20 14.59
CA LYS A 195 -10.39 -6.21 14.43
C LYS A 195 -10.93 -6.14 13.00
N ILE A 196 -11.08 -7.28 12.34
CA ILE A 196 -11.50 -7.33 10.93
C ILE A 196 -12.95 -7.77 10.76
N LYS A 197 -13.66 -7.16 9.81
CA LYS A 197 -14.99 -7.60 9.35
C LYS A 197 -15.21 -7.21 7.89
N VAL A 198 -16.09 -7.92 7.19
CA VAL A 198 -16.54 -7.53 5.85
C VAL A 198 -17.84 -6.73 6.00
N ASN A 199 -17.91 -5.55 5.40
CA ASN A 199 -19.12 -4.71 5.44
C ASN A 199 -20.10 -5.08 4.31
N GLU A 200 -21.28 -4.45 4.29
CA GLU A 200 -22.34 -4.70 3.29
C GLU A 200 -21.91 -4.35 1.85
N LYS A 201 -20.90 -3.50 1.67
CA LYS A 201 -20.31 -3.16 0.36
C LYS A 201 -19.28 -4.18 -0.12
N GLY A 202 -18.96 -5.20 0.69
CA GLY A 202 -17.93 -6.20 0.40
C GLY A 202 -16.50 -5.72 0.67
N GLU A 203 -16.33 -4.59 1.36
CA GLU A 203 -15.04 -4.06 1.78
C GLU A 203 -14.58 -4.72 3.08
N LEU A 204 -13.27 -4.84 3.28
CA LEU A 204 -12.70 -5.32 4.54
C LEU A 204 -12.42 -4.12 5.44
N GLU A 205 -13.16 -4.02 6.54
CA GLU A 205 -12.96 -3.03 7.57
C GLU A 205 -12.00 -3.56 8.64
N VAL A 206 -11.05 -2.73 9.05
CA VAL A 206 -10.12 -2.99 10.15
C VAL A 206 -10.30 -1.90 11.20
N GLU A 207 -10.91 -2.26 12.32
CA GLU A 207 -11.12 -1.37 13.46
C GLU A 207 -9.80 -1.20 14.23
N THR A 208 -9.28 0.03 14.23
CA THR A 208 -8.05 0.41 14.93
C THR A 208 -8.31 1.50 15.96
N LYS A 209 -7.28 1.89 16.72
CA LYS A 209 -7.37 3.01 17.67
C LYS A 209 -7.55 4.37 16.99
N LEU A 210 -7.21 4.51 15.70
CA LEU A 210 -7.42 5.75 14.93
C LEU A 210 -8.76 5.78 14.19
N GLY A 211 -9.60 4.76 14.38
CA GLY A 211 -10.82 4.56 13.61
C GLY A 211 -10.71 3.40 12.63
N VAL A 212 -11.67 3.35 11.71
CA VAL A 212 -11.84 2.23 10.77
C VAL A 212 -11.03 2.48 9.50
N LEU A 213 -10.11 1.56 9.20
CA LEU A 213 -9.42 1.50 7.92
C LEU A 213 -10.17 0.55 6.98
N ARG A 214 -10.25 0.86 5.69
CA ARG A 214 -11.02 0.08 4.71
C ARG A 214 -10.19 -0.36 3.53
N PHE A 215 -10.15 -1.66 3.28
CA PHE A 215 -9.73 -2.23 2.00
C PHE A 215 -10.96 -2.38 1.12
N THR A 216 -10.90 -1.87 -0.09
CA THR A 216 -11.96 -1.98 -1.08
C THR A 216 -12.31 -3.44 -1.33
N LYS A 217 -13.53 -3.64 -1.80
CA LYS A 217 -13.97 -4.90 -2.38
C LYS A 217 -12.91 -5.40 -3.36
N PRO A 218 -12.52 -6.68 -3.29
CA PRO A 218 -11.56 -7.23 -4.23
C PRO A 218 -12.19 -7.23 -5.62
N ILE A 219 -11.36 -7.01 -6.63
CA ILE A 219 -11.76 -7.11 -8.04
C ILE A 219 -10.93 -8.23 -8.64
N ALA A 220 -11.57 -9.11 -9.42
CA ALA A 220 -10.88 -10.14 -10.18
C ALA A 220 -11.38 -10.15 -11.63
N TYR A 221 -10.48 -10.47 -12.54
CA TYR A 221 -10.83 -10.70 -13.93
C TYR A 221 -9.88 -11.72 -14.55
N GLN A 222 -10.34 -12.31 -15.64
CA GLN A 222 -9.55 -13.12 -16.54
C GLN A 222 -9.33 -12.37 -17.84
N GLU A 223 -8.21 -12.61 -18.49
CA GLU A 223 -7.98 -12.14 -19.85
C GLU A 223 -8.32 -13.26 -20.85
N ILE A 224 -9.36 -13.07 -21.65
CA ILE A 224 -9.85 -14.03 -22.65
C ILE A 224 -9.85 -13.33 -24.00
N GLU A 225 -9.04 -13.82 -24.94
CA GLU A 225 -8.94 -13.25 -26.29
C GLU A 225 -8.65 -11.73 -26.26
N GLY A 226 -7.77 -11.30 -25.35
CA GLY A 226 -7.40 -9.90 -25.15
C GLY A 226 -8.45 -9.01 -24.47
N LYS A 227 -9.55 -9.60 -23.96
CA LYS A 227 -10.60 -8.90 -23.23
C LYS A 227 -10.60 -9.27 -21.75
N LYS A 228 -10.81 -8.28 -20.88
CA LYS A 228 -11.05 -8.52 -19.45
C LYS A 228 -12.47 -9.02 -19.24
N VAL A 229 -12.59 -10.22 -18.69
CA VAL A 229 -13.85 -10.84 -18.26
C VAL A 229 -13.83 -10.89 -16.74
N GLU A 230 -14.75 -10.17 -16.10
CA GLU A 230 -14.81 -10.12 -14.63
C GLU A 230 -15.12 -11.49 -14.04
N VAL A 231 -14.52 -11.76 -12.88
CA VAL A 231 -14.78 -12.95 -12.07
C VAL A 231 -15.21 -12.49 -10.69
N GLU A 232 -16.27 -13.08 -10.17
CA GLU A 232 -16.75 -12.75 -8.84
C GLU A 232 -15.70 -13.12 -7.77
N VAL A 233 -15.45 -12.18 -6.86
CA VAL A 233 -14.63 -12.40 -5.67
C VAL A 233 -15.20 -11.64 -4.50
N THR A 234 -15.09 -12.25 -3.32
CA THR A 234 -15.43 -11.65 -2.04
C THR A 234 -14.35 -11.94 -1.01
N TYR A 235 -14.28 -11.11 0.03
CA TYR A 235 -13.55 -11.45 1.23
C TYR A 235 -14.33 -12.48 2.06
N LYS A 236 -13.60 -13.38 2.70
CA LYS A 236 -14.13 -14.26 3.75
C LYS A 236 -13.24 -14.16 4.99
N VAL A 237 -13.79 -13.69 6.09
CA VAL A 237 -13.09 -13.67 7.38
C VAL A 237 -13.10 -15.08 7.96
N ILE A 238 -11.91 -15.60 8.26
CA ILE A 238 -11.70 -16.89 8.91
C ILE A 238 -11.40 -16.59 10.39
N LYS A 239 -12.17 -17.19 11.29
CA LYS A 239 -11.97 -17.09 12.74
C LYS A 239 -11.13 -18.24 13.24
#